data_AF-A0A1Z4N8D5-F1
#
_entry.id   AF-A0A1Z4N8D5-F1
#
_cell.length_a   1.000
_cell.length_b   1.000
_cell.length_c   1.000
_cell.angle_alpha   90.00
_cell.angle_beta   90.00
_cell.angle_gamma   90.00
#
_symmetry.space_group_name_H-M   'P 1'
#
loop_
_entity.id
_entity.type
_entity.pdbx_description
1 polymer ?
#
loop_
_entity_poly.entity_id
_entity_poly.type
_entity_poly.pdbx_seq_one_letter_code
_entity_poly.pdbx_strand_id
1 'polypeptide(L)'
;MSDQNPYEKLGVSEDASFDEIQDARNRLLEQYSGDAKRLEVIEIAYDAILMERLRMRQEGKIKVPERIRFPETRVQSLPKESPTKIEQSPAWLQRMLDQPTKADVLLPGAWYAGLSAASLFYPAAGDQVLQLVLVVGVGISIYFLNRKEGKFGRAVLFTLVGLIIGLILGGLVANWLLPQVPFISLTSNQFSTVLTFVLLWLVSSFLR
;
A
#
# COMPACT_ATOMS: atom_id res chain seq x y z
N MET A 1 -2.60 -47.17 -50.27
CA MET A 1 -1.68 -46.14 -50.79
C MET A 1 -0.79 -45.78 -49.63
N SER A 2 0.53 -45.92 -49.77
CA SER A 2 1.45 -45.84 -48.65
C SER A 2 1.41 -44.45 -48.03
N ASP A 3 0.95 -44.36 -46.79
CA ASP A 3 1.01 -43.15 -45.97
C ASP A 3 2.47 -42.84 -45.64
N GLN A 4 3.20 -42.32 -46.62
CA GLN A 4 4.54 -41.79 -46.43
C GLN A 4 4.45 -40.57 -45.53
N ASN A 5 5.34 -40.55 -44.54
CA ASN A 5 5.41 -39.51 -43.54
C ASN A 5 5.57 -38.13 -44.21
N PRO A 6 4.80 -37.10 -43.82
CA PRO A 6 4.93 -35.75 -44.37
C PRO A 6 6.37 -35.22 -44.40
N TYR A 7 7.19 -35.57 -43.41
CA TYR A 7 8.60 -35.19 -43.34
C TYR A 7 9.44 -35.84 -44.46
N GLU A 8 9.19 -37.11 -44.79
CA GLU A 8 9.85 -37.82 -45.89
C GLU A 8 9.47 -37.24 -47.26
N LYS A 9 8.22 -36.78 -47.43
CA LYS A 9 7.76 -36.14 -48.68
C LYS A 9 8.46 -34.81 -48.95
N LEU A 10 8.86 -34.09 -47.90
CA LEU A 10 9.67 -32.87 -48.01
C LEU A 10 11.18 -33.16 -47.97
N GLY A 11 11.60 -34.42 -47.77
CA GLY A 11 13.00 -34.81 -47.69
C GLY A 11 13.72 -34.27 -46.45
N VAL A 12 12.99 -34.04 -45.37
CA VAL A 12 13.49 -33.49 -44.10
C VAL A 12 13.31 -34.50 -42.97
N SER A 13 14.18 -34.40 -41.96
CA SER A 13 14.05 -35.21 -40.75
C SER A 13 12.88 -34.73 -39.87
N GLU A 14 12.31 -35.62 -39.05
CA GLU A 14 11.20 -35.28 -38.15
C GLU A 14 11.58 -34.23 -37.08
N ASP A 15 12.86 -34.16 -36.73
CA ASP A 15 13.45 -33.21 -35.80
C ASP A 15 13.94 -31.90 -36.44
N ALA A 16 13.82 -31.76 -37.77
CA ALA A 16 14.25 -30.57 -38.50
C ALA A 16 13.59 -29.29 -37.95
N SER A 17 14.33 -28.18 -37.96
CA SER A 17 13.81 -26.87 -37.55
C SER A 17 12.74 -26.35 -38.53
N PHE A 18 11.92 -25.40 -38.08
CA PHE A 18 10.89 -24.81 -38.95
C PHE A 18 11.51 -24.11 -40.18
N ASP A 19 12.67 -23.48 -40.00
CA ASP A 19 13.39 -22.78 -41.06
C ASP A 19 13.87 -23.79 -42.13
N GLU A 20 14.39 -24.96 -41.72
CA GLU A 20 14.81 -26.02 -42.65
C GLU A 20 13.64 -26.62 -43.44
N ILE A 21 12.46 -26.74 -42.83
CA ILE A 21 11.24 -27.21 -43.50
C ILE A 21 10.79 -26.19 -44.56
N GLN A 22 10.87 -24.89 -44.24
CA GLN A 22 10.51 -23.81 -45.16
C GLN A 22 11.47 -23.75 -46.36
N ASP A 23 12.77 -23.91 -46.12
CA ASP A 23 13.79 -23.98 -47.17
C ASP A 23 13.62 -25.21 -48.06
N ALA A 24 13.31 -26.38 -47.47
CA ALA A 24 13.03 -27.59 -48.23
C ALA A 24 11.81 -27.43 -49.14
N ARG A 25 10.71 -26.85 -48.62
CA ARG A 25 9.54 -26.51 -49.44
C ARG A 25 9.93 -25.60 -50.60
N ASN A 26 10.66 -24.51 -50.34
CA ASN A 26 10.98 -23.53 -51.38
C ASN A 26 11.84 -24.15 -52.51
N ARG A 27 12.84 -24.97 -52.17
CA ARG A 27 13.64 -25.72 -53.15
C ARG A 27 12.80 -26.67 -54.00
N LEU A 28 11.85 -27.39 -53.38
CA LEU A 28 10.98 -28.34 -54.09
C LEU A 28 9.97 -27.61 -54.99
N LEU A 29 9.46 -26.45 -54.57
CA LEU A 29 8.59 -25.62 -55.41
C LEU A 29 9.33 -25.08 -56.64
N GLU A 30 10.58 -24.66 -56.48
CA GLU A 30 11.42 -24.21 -57.60
C GLU A 30 11.74 -25.37 -58.56
N GLN A 31 12.09 -26.54 -58.02
CA GLN A 31 12.44 -27.74 -58.80
C GLN A 31 11.26 -28.34 -59.57
N TYR A 32 10.05 -28.25 -59.02
CA TYR A 32 8.83 -28.83 -59.60
C TYR A 32 7.81 -27.78 -60.10
N SER A 33 8.28 -26.56 -60.38
CA SER A 33 7.50 -25.41 -60.85
C SER A 33 6.63 -25.63 -62.11
N GLY A 34 6.75 -26.78 -62.79
CA GLY A 34 5.93 -27.18 -63.94
C GLY A 34 5.03 -28.41 -63.73
N ASP A 35 5.04 -29.07 -62.57
CA ASP A 35 4.25 -30.27 -62.29
C ASP A 35 3.25 -30.03 -61.15
N ALA A 36 2.05 -29.58 -61.51
CA ALA A 36 0.99 -29.20 -60.56
C ALA A 36 0.65 -30.29 -59.54
N LYS A 37 0.73 -31.58 -59.92
CA LYS A 37 0.44 -32.69 -59.01
C LYS A 37 1.49 -32.84 -57.92
N ARG A 38 2.76 -32.57 -58.25
CA ARG A 38 3.84 -32.63 -57.26
C ARG A 38 3.81 -31.44 -56.32
N LEU A 39 3.48 -30.26 -56.85
CA LEU A 39 3.29 -29.06 -56.04
C LEU A 39 2.18 -29.24 -55.01
N GLU A 40 1.04 -29.80 -55.41
CA GLU A 40 -0.08 -30.10 -54.49
C GLU A 40 0.35 -31.07 -53.38
N VAL A 41 1.12 -32.12 -53.70
CA VAL A 41 1.64 -33.07 -52.70
C VAL A 41 2.62 -32.40 -51.73
N ILE A 42 3.45 -31.47 -52.21
CA ILE A 42 4.39 -30.69 -51.37
C ILE A 42 3.63 -29.77 -50.42
N GLU A 43 2.58 -29.10 -50.90
CA GLU A 43 1.75 -28.20 -50.07
C GLU A 43 0.97 -28.96 -49.01
N ILE A 44 0.36 -30.11 -49.37
CA ILE A 44 -0.33 -30.98 -48.42
C ILE A 44 0.63 -31.50 -47.34
N ALA A 45 1.86 -31.88 -47.71
CA ALA A 45 2.87 -32.33 -46.76
C ALA A 45 3.31 -31.20 -45.81
N TYR A 46 3.47 -29.99 -46.32
CA TYR A 46 3.82 -28.82 -45.53
C TYR A 46 2.72 -28.46 -44.52
N ASP A 47 1.45 -28.44 -44.95
CA ASP A 47 0.31 -28.16 -44.08
C ASP A 47 0.15 -29.23 -43.00
N ALA A 48 0.37 -30.50 -43.32
CA ALA A 48 0.34 -31.59 -42.35
C ALA A 48 1.40 -31.43 -41.24
N ILE A 49 2.63 -31.03 -41.60
CA ILE A 49 3.71 -30.75 -40.62
C ILE A 49 3.37 -29.52 -39.76
N LEU A 50 2.79 -28.49 -40.38
CA LEU A 50 2.39 -27.28 -39.67
C LEU A 50 1.31 -27.58 -38.63
N MET A 51 0.29 -28.37 -38.99
CA MET A 51 -0.79 -28.77 -38.08
C MET A 51 -0.29 -29.68 -36.96
N GLU A 52 0.61 -30.62 -37.26
CA GLU A 52 1.19 -31.50 -36.24
C GLU A 52 2.05 -30.72 -35.23
N ARG A 53 2.83 -29.73 -35.68
CA ARG A 53 3.58 -28.84 -34.76
C ARG A 53 2.68 -27.89 -33.97
N LEU A 54 1.56 -27.43 -34.54
CA LEU A 54 0.57 -26.66 -33.82
C LEU A 54 -0.08 -27.51 -32.71
N ARG A 55 -0.43 -28.76 -33.01
CA ARG A 55 -0.93 -29.74 -32.04
C ARG A 55 0.09 -29.98 -30.92
N MET A 56 1.38 -30.14 -31.25
CA MET A 56 2.44 -30.23 -30.25
C MET A 56 2.58 -28.96 -29.37
N ARG A 57 2.33 -27.77 -29.92
CA ARG A 57 2.27 -26.52 -29.13
C ARG A 57 1.06 -26.51 -28.19
N GLN A 58 -0.11 -26.93 -28.67
CA GLN A 58 -1.35 -26.97 -27.90
C GLN A 58 -1.34 -28.03 -26.79
N GLU A 59 -0.69 -29.17 -27.03
CA GLU A 59 -0.53 -30.26 -26.05
C GLU A 59 0.53 -29.96 -24.97
N GLY A 60 1.21 -28.80 -25.01
CA GLY A 60 2.20 -28.41 -24.01
C GLY A 60 3.48 -29.28 -24.00
N LYS A 61 3.72 -30.08 -25.05
CA LYS A 61 4.90 -30.96 -25.18
C LYS A 61 6.17 -30.26 -25.64
N ILE A 62 6.10 -28.96 -25.91
CA ILE A 62 7.31 -28.15 -26.08
C ILE A 62 7.92 -27.96 -24.70
N LYS A 63 8.95 -28.76 -24.39
CA LYS A 63 9.86 -28.47 -23.29
C LYS A 63 10.40 -27.06 -23.51
N VAL A 64 9.91 -26.10 -22.74
CA VAL A 64 10.46 -24.75 -22.66
C VAL A 64 11.93 -24.91 -22.29
N PRO A 65 12.89 -24.48 -23.12
CA PRO A 65 14.27 -24.40 -22.70
C PRO A 65 14.35 -23.43 -21.53
N GLU A 66 14.63 -23.92 -20.32
CA GLU A 66 14.99 -23.09 -19.16
C GLU A 66 16.35 -22.42 -19.43
N ARG A 67 16.38 -21.40 -20.29
CA ARG A 67 17.54 -20.51 -20.39
C ARG A 67 17.21 -19.11 -20.85
N ILE A 68 16.11 -18.58 -20.35
CA ILE A 68 15.97 -17.14 -20.16
C ILE A 68 15.59 -16.93 -18.69
N ARG A 69 16.63 -16.68 -17.88
CA ARG A 69 16.46 -15.93 -16.64
C ARG A 69 15.84 -14.60 -17.05
N PHE A 70 14.54 -14.48 -16.90
CA PHE A 70 13.93 -13.17 -16.77
C PHE A 70 14.71 -12.44 -15.67
N PRO A 71 15.23 -11.23 -15.92
CA PRO A 71 15.62 -10.32 -14.86
C PRO A 71 14.31 -9.87 -14.20
N GLU A 72 13.65 -10.78 -13.49
CA GLU A 72 12.66 -10.40 -12.51
C GLU A 72 13.45 -9.68 -11.43
N THR A 73 13.40 -8.35 -11.54
CA THR A 73 13.41 -7.39 -10.47
C THR A 73 14.01 -7.95 -9.19
N ARG A 74 15.20 -7.47 -8.81
CA ARG A 74 15.58 -7.40 -7.40
C ARG A 74 14.47 -6.63 -6.67
N VAL A 75 13.39 -7.31 -6.31
CA VAL A 75 12.57 -6.95 -5.18
C VAL A 75 13.53 -7.16 -4.03
N GLN A 76 14.08 -6.04 -3.54
CA GLN A 76 14.78 -6.03 -2.26
C GLN A 76 13.96 -6.91 -1.32
N SER A 77 14.57 -7.96 -0.81
CA SER A 77 14.04 -8.70 0.32
C SER A 77 13.90 -7.69 1.45
N LEU A 78 12.72 -7.08 1.55
CA LEU A 78 12.25 -6.41 2.75
C LEU A 78 12.51 -7.38 3.90
N PRO A 79 13.15 -6.94 5.00
CA PRO A 79 13.42 -7.78 6.14
C PRO A 79 12.14 -8.52 6.52
N LYS A 80 12.27 -9.83 6.69
CA LYS A 80 11.21 -10.73 7.13
C LYS A 80 10.79 -10.30 8.54
N GLU A 81 9.91 -9.31 8.62
CA GLU A 81 9.22 -9.00 9.85
C GLU A 81 8.28 -10.16 10.13
N SER A 82 8.57 -10.81 11.25
CA SER A 82 7.73 -11.80 11.91
C SER A 82 6.26 -11.38 11.85
N PRO A 83 5.33 -12.28 11.48
CA PRO A 83 3.92 -11.99 11.63
C PRO A 83 3.61 -12.06 13.13
N THR A 84 3.82 -10.95 13.83
CA THR A 84 3.22 -10.76 15.13
C THR A 84 1.73 -10.62 14.86
N LYS A 85 1.05 -11.76 15.04
CA LYS A 85 -0.39 -11.88 15.19
C LYS A 85 -0.85 -10.85 16.23
N ILE A 86 -1.29 -9.68 15.76
CA ILE A 86 -2.05 -8.73 16.56
C ILE A 86 -3.41 -8.62 15.88
N GLU A 87 -4.40 -8.99 16.66
CA GLU A 87 -5.78 -9.19 16.26
C GLU A 87 -6.38 -7.96 15.56
N GLN A 88 -6.99 -8.23 14.40
CA GLN A 88 -8.25 -7.67 13.89
C GLN A 88 -8.72 -6.34 14.49
N SER A 89 -8.03 -5.24 14.17
CA SER A 89 -8.64 -3.92 14.18
C SER A 89 -9.32 -3.65 12.82
N PRO A 90 -10.51 -3.04 12.79
CA PRO A 90 -11.20 -2.72 11.54
C PRO A 90 -10.32 -1.87 10.61
N ALA A 91 -10.40 -2.11 9.30
CA ALA A 91 -9.56 -1.40 8.31
C ALA A 91 -9.71 0.14 8.36
N TRP A 92 -10.85 0.66 8.81
CA TRP A 92 -11.04 2.11 9.03
C TRP A 92 -10.19 2.64 10.19
N LEU A 93 -9.99 1.84 11.24
CA LEU A 93 -9.21 2.19 12.42
C LEU A 93 -7.71 2.13 12.11
N GLN A 94 -7.28 1.13 11.32
CA GLN A 94 -5.89 1.06 10.82
C GLN A 94 -5.54 2.21 9.86
N ARG A 95 -6.53 2.72 9.12
CA ARG A 95 -6.33 3.86 8.21
C ARG A 95 -6.31 5.21 8.95
N MET A 96 -6.89 5.28 10.16
CA MET A 96 -6.84 6.45 11.03
C MET A 96 -5.64 6.46 11.97
N LEU A 97 -5.09 5.29 12.33
CA LEU A 97 -4.00 5.16 13.31
C LEU A 97 -2.65 5.10 12.59
N ASP A 98 -1.83 6.14 12.72
CA ASP A 98 -0.43 6.09 12.26
C ASP A 98 0.42 5.27 13.24
N GLN A 99 1.56 4.71 12.80
CA GLN A 99 2.60 4.22 13.72
C GLN A 99 3.59 5.37 13.93
N PRO A 100 3.37 6.24 14.94
CA PRO A 100 4.20 7.41 15.08
C PRO A 100 5.62 7.00 15.50
N THR A 101 6.61 7.57 14.82
CA THR A 101 7.99 7.52 15.30
C THR A 101 8.04 8.20 16.67
N LYS A 102 8.79 7.64 17.63
CA LYS A 102 8.82 8.15 19.03
C LYS A 102 9.04 9.67 19.13
N ALA A 103 9.82 10.23 18.21
CA ALA A 103 10.06 11.68 18.11
C ALA A 103 8.79 12.50 17.81
N ASP A 104 7.88 11.97 16.98
CA ASP A 104 6.63 12.60 16.57
C ASP A 104 5.54 12.58 17.64
N VAL A 105 5.75 11.82 18.73
CA VAL A 105 4.90 11.78 19.93
C VAL A 105 5.49 12.63 21.05
N LEU A 106 6.82 12.56 21.22
CA LEU A 106 7.54 13.28 22.28
C LEU A 106 7.54 14.80 22.07
N LEU A 107 7.68 15.28 20.83
CA LEU A 107 7.67 16.71 20.51
C LEU A 107 6.32 17.37 20.85
N PRO A 108 5.17 16.88 20.35
CA PRO A 108 3.86 17.39 20.77
C PRO A 108 3.65 17.22 22.27
N GLY A 109 4.08 16.09 22.84
CA GLY A 109 3.93 15.79 24.27
C GLY A 109 4.65 16.80 25.16
N ALA A 110 5.87 17.19 24.81
CA ALA A 110 6.63 18.22 25.52
C ALA A 110 5.92 19.58 25.47
N TRP A 111 5.34 19.93 24.32
CA TRP A 111 4.62 21.19 24.14
C TRP A 111 3.32 21.23 24.95
N TYR A 112 2.51 20.18 24.89
CA TYR A 112 1.28 20.09 25.69
C TYR A 112 1.56 19.95 27.20
N ALA A 113 2.64 19.27 27.59
CA ALA A 113 3.08 19.24 28.99
C ALA A 113 3.49 20.64 29.47
N GLY A 114 4.23 21.39 28.64
CA GLY A 114 4.59 22.78 28.93
C GLY A 114 3.36 23.69 29.06
N LEU A 115 2.40 23.59 28.14
CA LEU A 115 1.15 24.37 28.19
C LEU A 115 0.26 23.98 29.37
N SER A 116 0.19 22.69 29.69
CA SER A 116 -0.55 22.19 30.87
C SER A 116 0.09 22.68 32.16
N ALA A 117 1.42 22.62 32.28
CA ALA A 117 2.14 23.18 33.42
C ALA A 117 1.89 24.69 33.53
N ALA A 118 2.00 25.44 32.44
CA ALA A 118 1.72 26.88 32.42
C ALA A 118 0.28 27.19 32.88
N SER A 119 -0.71 26.39 32.45
CA SER A 119 -2.10 26.51 32.90
C SER A 119 -2.28 26.28 34.40
N LEU A 120 -1.44 25.46 35.03
CA LEU A 120 -1.52 25.12 36.46
C LEU A 120 -0.73 26.10 37.34
N PHE A 121 0.39 26.63 36.84
CA PHE A 121 1.24 27.58 37.56
C PHE A 121 0.71 29.02 37.56
N TYR A 122 -0.21 29.36 36.65
CA TYR A 122 -0.84 30.68 36.57
C TYR A 122 -2.36 30.63 36.86
N PRO A 123 -2.80 30.13 38.03
CA PRO A 123 -4.22 30.07 38.36
C PRO A 123 -4.84 31.46 38.57
N ALA A 124 -4.03 32.46 38.90
CA ALA A 124 -4.44 33.84 39.14
C ALA A 124 -4.67 34.66 37.86
N ALA A 125 -4.27 34.15 36.69
CA ALA A 125 -4.35 34.91 35.44
C ALA A 125 -5.74 34.87 34.75
N GLY A 126 -6.71 34.21 35.38
CA GLY A 126 -8.10 34.19 34.95
C GLY A 126 -8.37 33.38 33.67
N ASP A 127 -9.64 33.33 33.27
CA ASP A 127 -10.11 32.58 32.10
C ASP A 127 -9.44 33.04 30.78
N GLN A 128 -8.98 34.29 30.72
CA GLN A 128 -8.31 34.85 29.53
C GLN A 128 -6.98 34.14 29.21
N VAL A 129 -6.17 33.83 30.22
CA VAL A 129 -4.91 33.10 29.98
C VAL A 129 -5.18 31.65 29.59
N LEU A 130 -6.19 31.01 30.18
CA LEU A 130 -6.62 29.67 29.76
C LEU A 130 -7.04 29.65 28.28
N GLN A 131 -7.80 30.67 27.84
CA GLN A 131 -8.17 30.82 26.43
C GLN A 131 -6.95 31.02 25.51
N LEU A 132 -5.98 31.86 25.90
CA LEU A 132 -4.76 32.06 25.11
C LEU A 132 -3.94 30.77 24.98
N VAL A 133 -3.77 30.05 26.09
CA VAL A 133 -3.03 28.77 26.10
C VAL A 133 -3.76 27.73 25.24
N LEU A 134 -5.10 27.70 25.26
CA LEU A 134 -5.90 26.85 24.36
C LEU A 134 -5.69 27.23 22.89
N VAL A 135 -5.76 28.51 22.54
CA VAL A 135 -5.55 28.98 21.16
C VAL A 135 -4.15 28.60 20.66
N VAL A 136 -3.13 28.79 21.50
CA VAL A 136 -1.76 28.38 21.19
C VAL A 136 -1.70 26.86 20.98
N GLY A 137 -2.29 26.07 21.89
CA GLY A 137 -2.37 24.62 21.80
C GLY A 137 -3.06 24.13 20.52
N VAL A 138 -4.12 24.80 20.08
CA VAL A 138 -4.81 24.51 18.81
C VAL A 138 -3.89 24.79 17.63
N GLY A 139 -3.21 25.93 17.61
CA GLY A 139 -2.26 26.28 16.55
C GLY A 139 -1.13 25.26 16.41
N ILE A 140 -0.60 24.79 17.55
CA ILE A 140 0.40 23.72 17.60
C ILE A 140 -0.16 22.43 17.03
N SER A 141 -1.38 22.05 17.44
CA SER A 141 -2.05 20.82 16.98
C SER A 141 -2.21 20.82 15.46
N ILE A 142 -2.75 21.93 14.92
CA ILE A 142 -2.96 22.10 13.49
C ILE A 142 -1.62 22.07 12.74
N TYR A 143 -0.58 22.73 13.26
CA TYR A 143 0.74 22.74 12.65
C TYR A 143 1.35 21.33 12.56
N PHE A 144 1.36 20.59 13.67
CA PHE A 144 1.90 19.23 13.69
C PHE A 144 1.10 18.26 12.82
N LEU A 145 -0.24 18.36 12.84
CA LEU A 145 -1.10 17.47 12.08
C LEU A 145 -1.05 17.78 10.57
N ASN A 146 -0.96 19.06 10.19
CA ASN A 146 -0.72 19.47 8.80
C ASN A 146 0.65 19.01 8.31
N ARG A 147 1.70 19.12 9.14
CA ARG A 147 3.04 18.62 8.80
C ARG A 147 3.06 17.11 8.52
N LYS A 148 2.22 16.33 9.20
CA LYS A 148 2.13 14.87 9.02
C LYS A 148 1.26 14.45 7.84
N GLU A 149 0.08 15.04 7.67
CA GLU A 149 -0.90 14.62 6.66
C GLU A 149 -0.80 15.38 5.32
N GLY A 150 -0.23 16.59 5.32
CA GLY A 150 -0.28 17.52 4.18
C GLY A 150 -1.70 18.02 3.84
N LYS A 151 -2.72 17.69 4.67
CA LYS A 151 -4.13 18.00 4.45
C LYS A 151 -4.65 18.94 5.55
N PHE A 152 -4.45 20.24 5.37
CA PHE A 152 -4.86 21.26 6.34
C PHE A 152 -6.33 21.16 6.78
N GLY A 153 -7.26 20.90 5.85
CA GLY A 153 -8.69 20.82 6.17
C GLY A 153 -9.07 19.69 7.13
N ARG A 154 -8.48 18.50 6.95
CA ARG A 154 -8.69 17.36 7.88
C ARG A 154 -8.07 17.64 9.24
N ALA A 155 -6.87 18.22 9.23
CA ALA A 155 -6.20 18.61 10.47
C ALA A 155 -7.05 19.59 11.30
N VAL A 156 -7.56 20.64 10.67
CA VAL A 156 -8.46 21.59 11.35
C VAL A 156 -9.69 20.88 11.90
N LEU A 157 -10.35 20.02 11.11
CA LEU A 157 -11.57 19.33 11.54
C LEU A 157 -11.30 18.42 12.76
N PHE A 158 -10.24 17.61 12.74
CA PHE A 158 -9.89 16.75 13.86
C PHE A 158 -9.54 17.52 15.13
N THR A 159 -8.81 18.63 14.99
CA THR A 159 -8.49 19.48 16.16
C THR A 159 -9.73 20.14 16.75
N LEU A 160 -10.67 20.59 15.92
CA LEU A 160 -11.91 21.21 16.36
C LEU A 160 -12.82 20.21 17.06
N VAL A 161 -12.96 19.01 16.49
CA VAL A 161 -13.71 17.90 17.11
C VAL A 161 -13.07 17.49 18.44
N GLY A 162 -11.74 17.31 18.47
CA GLY A 162 -11.00 16.97 19.69
C GLY A 162 -11.13 18.04 20.77
N LEU A 163 -11.14 19.32 20.40
CA LEU A 163 -11.34 20.43 21.32
C LEU A 163 -12.73 20.42 21.95
N ILE A 164 -13.78 20.29 21.12
CA ILE A 164 -15.17 20.25 21.60
C ILE A 164 -15.35 19.08 22.56
N ILE A 165 -14.91 17.89 22.15
CA ILE A 165 -14.99 16.68 22.97
C ILE A 165 -14.20 16.86 24.27
N GLY A 166 -12.99 17.41 24.21
CA GLY A 166 -12.13 17.61 25.38
C GLY A 166 -12.69 18.60 26.39
N LEU A 167 -13.28 19.71 25.93
CA LEU A 167 -13.90 20.68 26.85
C LEU A 167 -15.18 20.13 27.49
N ILE A 168 -16.02 19.42 26.73
CA ILE A 168 -17.27 18.85 27.25
C ILE A 168 -16.96 17.74 28.26
N LEU A 169 -16.13 16.76 27.88
CA LEU A 169 -15.71 15.71 28.81
C LEU A 169 -14.94 16.28 29.99
N GLY A 170 -14.06 17.25 29.74
CA GLY A 170 -13.31 17.94 30.77
C GLY A 170 -14.21 18.56 31.82
N GLY A 171 -15.24 19.30 31.39
CA GLY A 171 -16.17 19.97 32.29
C GLY A 171 -17.04 18.99 33.06
N LEU A 172 -17.52 17.92 32.40
CA LEU A 172 -18.33 16.89 33.03
C LEU A 172 -17.54 16.11 34.09
N VAL A 173 -16.33 15.67 33.74
CA VAL A 173 -15.44 14.94 34.66
C VAL A 173 -15.00 15.86 35.79
N ALA A 174 -14.69 17.13 35.50
CA ALA A 174 -14.35 18.10 36.52
C ALA A 174 -15.48 18.27 37.54
N ASN A 175 -16.71 18.49 37.06
CA ASN A 175 -17.85 18.72 37.92
C ASN A 175 -18.21 17.50 38.78
N TRP A 176 -17.88 16.29 38.32
CA TRP A 176 -18.09 15.07 39.08
C TRP A 176 -16.94 14.75 40.05
N LEU A 177 -15.69 15.00 39.63
CA LEU A 177 -14.48 14.62 40.37
C LEU A 177 -14.06 15.66 41.41
N LEU A 178 -14.10 16.96 41.09
CA LEU A 178 -13.65 18.02 42.02
C LEU A 178 -14.38 18.01 43.37
N PRO A 179 -15.71 17.75 43.44
CA PRO A 179 -16.39 17.62 44.73
C PRO A 179 -15.92 16.42 45.57
N GLN A 180 -15.33 15.40 44.95
CA GLN A 180 -14.84 14.17 45.61
C GLN A 180 -13.42 14.35 46.17
N VAL A 181 -12.66 15.33 45.68
CA VAL A 181 -11.25 15.55 46.06
C VAL A 181 -11.02 17.01 46.50
N PRO A 182 -11.44 17.39 47.72
CA PRO A 182 -11.33 18.77 48.21
C PRO A 182 -9.88 19.24 48.47
N PHE A 183 -8.90 18.32 48.42
CA PHE A 183 -7.48 18.64 48.57
C PHE A 183 -6.87 19.30 47.33
N ILE A 184 -7.55 19.26 46.18
CA ILE A 184 -7.07 19.79 44.91
C ILE A 184 -7.78 21.13 44.64
N SER A 185 -7.06 22.25 44.82
CA SER A 185 -7.55 23.59 44.54
C SER A 185 -7.53 23.95 43.05
N LEU A 186 -8.01 23.05 42.19
CA LEU A 186 -8.13 23.31 40.75
C LEU A 186 -9.49 23.92 40.44
N THR A 187 -9.55 24.80 39.44
CA THR A 187 -10.83 25.24 38.90
C THR A 187 -11.34 24.23 37.85
N SER A 188 -12.66 24.15 37.69
CA SER A 188 -13.27 23.28 36.67
C SER A 188 -12.74 23.57 35.25
N ASN A 189 -12.48 24.85 34.95
CA ASN A 189 -11.92 25.30 33.68
C ASN A 189 -10.46 24.85 33.47
N GLN A 190 -9.64 24.87 34.53
CA GLN A 190 -8.25 24.39 34.46
C GLN A 190 -8.20 22.89 34.19
N PHE A 191 -8.99 22.11 34.91
CA PHE A 191 -9.06 20.67 34.71
C PHE A 191 -9.50 20.33 33.27
N SER A 192 -10.52 21.03 32.77
CA SER A 192 -11.00 20.86 31.40
C SER A 192 -9.94 21.20 30.35
N THR A 193 -9.18 22.26 30.58
CA THR A 193 -8.09 22.71 29.69
C THR A 193 -6.97 21.66 29.64
N VAL A 194 -6.55 21.14 30.80
CA VAL A 194 -5.53 20.09 30.87
C VAL A 194 -6.00 18.81 30.17
N LEU A 195 -7.24 18.38 30.41
CA LEU A 195 -7.79 17.20 29.73
C LEU A 195 -7.85 17.40 28.21
N THR A 196 -8.20 18.61 27.77
CA THR A 196 -8.22 18.96 26.34
C THR A 196 -6.83 18.88 25.73
N PHE A 197 -5.77 19.32 26.43
CA PHE A 197 -4.40 19.14 25.93
C PHE A 197 -3.98 17.68 25.84
N VAL A 198 -4.40 16.83 26.79
CA VAL A 198 -4.14 15.38 26.69
C VAL A 198 -4.83 14.79 25.47
N LEU A 199 -6.08 15.17 25.21
CA LEU A 199 -6.81 14.72 24.02
C LEU A 199 -6.20 15.25 22.73
N LEU A 200 -5.82 16.52 22.66
CA LEU A 200 -5.15 17.10 21.50
C LEU A 200 -3.77 16.49 21.27
N TRP A 201 -3.05 16.15 22.33
CA TRP A 201 -1.81 15.38 22.23
C TRP A 201 -2.06 14.00 21.61
N LEU A 202 -3.09 13.29 22.07
CA LEU A 202 -3.45 11.96 21.56
C LEU A 202 -3.88 12.03 20.09
N VAL A 203 -4.73 13.00 19.73
CA VAL A 203 -5.13 13.26 18.34
C VAL A 203 -3.91 13.59 17.48
N SER A 204 -3.04 14.51 17.90
CA SER A 204 -1.86 14.89 17.12
C SER A 204 -0.79 13.78 17.01
N SER A 205 -0.78 12.84 17.95
CA SER A 205 0.21 11.77 18.01
C SER A 205 -0.24 10.52 17.25
N PHE A 206 -1.53 10.18 17.31
CA PHE A 206 -2.03 8.90 16.82
C PHE A 206 -2.94 9.01 15.59
N LEU A 207 -3.53 10.18 15.26
CA LEU A 207 -4.39 10.33 14.09
C LEU A 207 -3.64 10.79 12.82
N ARG A 208 -4.12 10.29 11.67
CA ARG A 208 -3.64 10.53 10.30
C ARG A 208 -4.77 10.89 9.31
#